data_AF-A0A1H3WDP6-F1
#
_entry.id   AF-A0A1H3WDP6-F1
#
_cell.length_a   1.000
_cell.length_b   1.000
_cell.length_c   1.000
_cell.angle_alpha   90.00
_cell.angle_beta   90.00
_cell.angle_gamma   90.00
#
_symmetry.space_group_name_H-M   'P 1'
#
loop_
_entity.id
_entity.type
_entity.pdbx_description
1 polymer ?
#
loop_
_entity_poly.entity_id
_entity_poly.type
_entity_poly.pdbx_seq_one_letter_code
_entity_poly.pdbx_strand_id
1 'polypeptide(L)'
;MAGEVMWRWLLAFGLLLSVTCYGETTINVGPEAEGGQSPYLSFCQLRFYEEDDGRLYCNWAVNFRYACFISYPNDKILQAGSKISEPEVVGECDNGEPIIKLFHY
;
A
#
# COMPACT_ATOMS: atom_id res chain seq x y z
N MET A 1 1.76 -77.45 -14.53
CA MET A 1 2.32 -76.14 -14.92
C MET A 1 1.19 -75.16 -14.66
N ALA A 2 1.17 -74.61 -13.45
CA ALA A 2 1.66 -73.26 -13.18
C ALA A 2 0.77 -72.30 -13.98
N GLY A 3 -0.24 -71.70 -13.34
CA GLY A 3 0.01 -70.58 -12.43
C GLY A 3 0.07 -69.33 -13.29
N GLU A 4 -0.52 -68.22 -12.84
CA GLU A 4 -0.72 -67.00 -13.64
C GLU A 4 -1.85 -67.24 -14.65
N VAL A 5 -3.06 -66.71 -14.49
CA VAL A 5 -3.46 -65.40 -15.03
C VAL A 5 -4.68 -64.85 -14.24
N MET A 6 -5.11 -65.51 -13.16
CA MET A 6 -6.35 -65.18 -12.43
C MET A 6 -6.12 -64.36 -11.15
N TRP A 7 -5.04 -63.57 -11.09
CA TRP A 7 -4.72 -62.64 -9.99
C TRP A 7 -4.32 -61.27 -10.53
N ARG A 8 -5.07 -60.72 -11.50
CA ARG A 8 -4.86 -59.34 -11.98
C ARG A 8 -6.14 -58.52 -12.08
N TRP A 9 -7.23 -58.96 -11.45
CA TRP A 9 -8.52 -58.26 -11.47
C TRP A 9 -9.07 -57.89 -10.08
N LEU A 10 -8.26 -57.96 -9.02
CA LEU A 10 -8.69 -57.65 -7.64
C LEU A 10 -7.96 -56.47 -6.99
N LEU A 11 -7.23 -55.65 -7.76
CA LEU A 11 -6.57 -54.43 -7.27
C LEU A 11 -7.20 -53.13 -7.81
N ALA A 12 -8.43 -53.18 -8.32
CA ALA A 12 -9.14 -52.01 -8.84
C ALA A 12 -10.37 -51.59 -7.99
N PHE A 13 -10.49 -52.08 -6.76
CA PHE A 13 -11.63 -51.78 -5.86
C PHE A 13 -11.21 -51.10 -4.55
N GLY A 14 -10.03 -50.47 -4.52
CA GLY A 14 -9.41 -49.93 -3.30
C GLY A 14 -9.43 -48.40 -3.16
N LEU A 15 -10.26 -47.67 -3.92
CA LEU A 15 -10.29 -46.20 -3.89
C LEU A 15 -11.74 -45.69 -4.04
N LEU A 16 -12.65 -46.18 -3.19
CA LEU A 16 -13.87 -45.43 -2.87
C LEU A 16 -13.47 -44.30 -1.91
N LEU A 17 -12.99 -43.24 -2.54
CA LEU A 17 -12.73 -41.92 -1.97
C LEU A 17 -13.92 -41.48 -1.12
N SER A 18 -13.68 -41.31 0.18
CA SER A 18 -14.50 -40.47 1.04
C SER A 18 -14.41 -39.03 0.54
N VAL A 19 -15.34 -38.63 -0.33
CA VAL A 19 -15.53 -37.22 -0.69
C VAL A 19 -16.21 -36.56 0.50
N THR A 20 -15.40 -35.92 1.34
CA THR A 20 -15.87 -34.91 2.29
C THR A 20 -16.45 -33.77 1.45
N CYS A 21 -17.79 -33.69 1.34
CA CYS A 21 -18.46 -32.49 0.86
C CYS A 21 -18.25 -31.38 1.89
N TYR A 22 -17.14 -30.67 1.79
CA TYR A 22 -17.03 -29.34 2.37
C TYR A 22 -18.02 -28.45 1.62
N GLY A 23 -19.06 -28.00 2.32
CA GLY A 23 -19.98 -27.00 1.79
C GLY A 23 -19.18 -25.74 1.47
N GLU A 24 -18.99 -25.49 0.18
CA GLU A 24 -18.42 -24.24 -0.33
C GLU A 24 -19.39 -23.12 0.04
N THR A 25 -19.05 -22.38 1.09
CA THR A 25 -19.74 -21.14 1.42
C THR A 25 -19.29 -20.15 0.37
N THR A 26 -20.05 -20.03 -0.72
CA THR A 26 -19.85 -19.00 -1.73
C THR A 26 -20.15 -17.65 -1.08
N ILE A 27 -19.10 -17.04 -0.52
CA ILE A 27 -19.13 -15.61 -0.19
C ILE A 27 -19.17 -14.92 -1.55
N ASN A 28 -20.36 -14.46 -1.92
CA ASN A 28 -20.56 -13.58 -3.06
C ASN A 28 -19.92 -12.24 -2.67
N VAL A 29 -18.61 -12.13 -2.89
CA VAL A 29 -17.91 -10.85 -2.84
C VAL A 29 -18.45 -10.06 -4.02
N GLY A 30 -19.39 -9.15 -3.74
CA GLY A 30 -19.78 -8.14 -4.72
C GLY A 30 -18.55 -7.40 -5.24
N PRO A 31 -18.64 -6.63 -6.33
CA PRO A 31 -17.51 -5.85 -6.83
C PRO A 31 -16.87 -5.10 -5.66
N GLU A 32 -15.57 -5.31 -5.45
CA GLU A 32 -14.80 -4.60 -4.43
C GLU A 32 -15.11 -3.12 -4.62
N ALA A 33 -15.74 -2.50 -3.62
CA ALA A 33 -15.85 -1.06 -3.61
C ALA A 33 -14.43 -0.54 -3.77
N GLU A 34 -14.15 0.20 -4.86
CA GLU A 34 -12.84 0.81 -5.09
C GLU A 34 -12.45 1.53 -3.81
N GLY A 35 -11.54 0.92 -3.05
CA GLY A 35 -11.14 1.43 -1.76
C GLY A 35 -10.47 2.77 -2.00
N GLY A 36 -11.13 3.87 -1.62
CA GLY A 36 -10.57 5.20 -1.74
C GLY A 36 -9.18 5.25 -1.13
N GLN A 37 -8.22 5.84 -1.83
CA GLN A 37 -6.86 5.98 -1.33
C GLN A 37 -6.89 6.74 0.00
N SER A 38 -6.23 6.21 1.03
CA SER A 38 -6.14 6.89 2.31
C SER A 38 -5.25 8.13 2.17
N PRO A 39 -5.62 9.26 2.81
CA PRO A 39 -4.78 10.44 2.85
C PRO A 39 -3.37 10.19 3.39
N TYR A 40 -2.42 10.96 2.90
CA TYR A 40 -1.05 11.05 3.39
C TYR A 40 -0.85 12.30 4.22
N LEU A 41 -0.01 12.15 5.27
CA LEU A 41 0.56 13.27 6.01
C LEU A 41 2.03 13.38 5.64
N SER A 42 2.39 14.47 4.98
CA SER A 42 3.75 14.77 4.53
C SER A 42 4.34 15.95 5.30
N PHE A 43 5.65 15.95 5.49
CA PHE A 43 6.40 16.99 6.19
C PHE A 43 7.49 17.54 5.28
N CYS A 44 7.82 18.82 5.40
CA CYS A 44 8.90 19.42 4.62
C CYS A 44 9.45 20.66 5.30
N GLN A 45 10.71 21.02 5.05
CA GLN A 45 11.25 22.31 5.48
C GLN A 45 10.62 23.43 4.64
N LEU A 46 10.14 24.48 5.31
CA LEU A 46 9.40 25.57 4.67
C LEU A 46 10.19 26.25 3.55
N ARG A 47 11.51 26.35 3.67
CA ARG A 47 12.39 26.97 2.65
C ARG A 47 12.37 26.26 1.28
N PHE A 48 11.91 25.00 1.24
CA PHE A 48 11.80 24.22 0.02
C PHE A 48 10.38 24.18 -0.53
N TYR A 49 9.41 24.77 0.18
CA TYR A 49 8.03 24.75 -0.25
C TYR A 49 7.79 25.82 -1.32
N GLU A 50 7.37 25.37 -2.48
CA GLU A 50 6.98 26.21 -3.61
C GLU A 50 5.71 25.66 -4.24
N GLU A 51 4.79 26.55 -4.60
CA GLU A 51 3.59 26.22 -5.36
C GLU A 51 3.64 26.95 -6.70
N ASP A 52 3.75 26.18 -7.78
CA ASP A 52 3.85 26.70 -9.16
C ASP A 52 3.13 25.77 -10.15
N ASP A 53 2.42 26.36 -11.11
CA ASP A 53 1.65 25.65 -12.16
C ASP A 53 0.78 24.48 -11.63
N GLY A 54 0.09 24.70 -10.50
CA GLY A 54 -0.76 23.68 -9.87
C GLY A 54 0.00 22.50 -9.25
N ARG A 55 1.30 22.66 -9.00
CA ARG A 55 2.18 21.66 -8.39
C ARG A 55 2.76 22.18 -7.11
N LEU A 56 2.96 21.27 -6.16
CA LEU A 56 3.61 21.53 -4.88
C LEU A 56 4.99 20.87 -4.89
N TYR A 57 6.00 21.71 -4.85
CA TYR A 57 7.39 21.31 -4.78
C TYR A 57 7.85 21.37 -3.33
N CYS A 58 8.38 20.25 -2.85
CA CYS A 58 9.02 20.19 -1.55
C CYS A 58 9.78 18.87 -1.40
N ASN A 59 10.75 18.86 -0.50
CA ASN A 59 11.40 17.65 -0.02
C ASN A 59 10.50 16.87 0.95
N TRP A 60 9.39 16.31 0.44
CA TRP A 60 8.38 15.66 1.26
C TRP A 60 8.91 14.41 1.97
N ALA A 61 8.85 14.43 3.29
CA ALA A 61 9.13 13.31 4.19
C ALA A 61 7.83 12.73 4.75
N VAL A 62 7.79 11.42 4.96
CA VAL A 62 6.68 10.74 5.66
C VAL A 62 6.75 10.88 7.18
N ASN A 63 7.79 11.54 7.70
CA ASN A 63 8.04 11.70 9.12
C ASN A 63 8.67 13.07 9.39
N PHE A 64 8.21 13.73 10.45
CA PHE A 64 8.71 15.03 10.91
C PHE A 64 10.24 15.04 11.07
N ARG A 65 10.82 14.04 11.74
CA ARG A 65 12.27 13.97 11.99
C ARG A 65 13.06 13.84 10.69
N TYR A 66 12.53 13.13 9.69
CA TYR A 66 13.21 12.97 8.41
C TYR A 66 13.18 14.23 7.55
N ALA A 67 12.24 15.16 7.75
CA ALA A 67 12.20 16.42 7.02
C ALA A 67 13.48 17.25 7.21
N CYS A 68 14.18 17.11 8.35
CA CYS A 68 15.43 17.81 8.62
C CYS A 68 16.67 17.22 7.95
N PHE A 69 16.60 16.00 7.41
CA PHE A 69 17.75 15.28 6.86
C PHE A 69 17.75 15.17 5.34
N ILE A 70 16.72 15.70 4.66
CA ILE A 70 16.65 15.68 3.20
C ILE A 70 17.47 16.86 2.66
N SER A 71 18.72 16.59 2.33
CA SER A 71 19.72 17.57 1.89
C SER A 71 19.79 17.77 0.37
N TYR A 72 19.12 16.92 -0.42
CA TYR A 72 19.12 16.95 -1.89
C TYR A 72 17.67 16.97 -2.39
N PRO A 73 17.35 17.73 -3.46
CA PRO A 73 15.99 17.79 -4.01
C PRO A 73 15.47 16.38 -4.26
N ASN A 74 14.37 16.05 -3.60
CA ASN A 74 13.63 14.83 -3.85
C ASN A 74 12.60 15.19 -4.92
N ASP A 75 12.59 14.46 -6.05
CA ASP A 75 11.75 14.73 -7.23
C ASP A 75 10.24 14.49 -6.98
N LYS A 76 9.81 14.46 -5.71
CA LYS A 76 8.43 14.18 -5.34
C LYS A 76 7.60 15.44 -5.48
N ILE A 77 6.90 15.53 -6.60
CA ILE A 77 5.95 16.60 -6.89
C ILE A 77 4.55 16.13 -6.49
N LEU A 78 3.83 16.94 -5.71
CA LEU A 78 2.41 16.73 -5.44
C LEU A 78 1.56 17.66 -6.32
N GLN A 79 0.33 17.27 -6.62
CA GLN A 79 -0.61 18.16 -7.31
C GLN A 79 -1.28 19.07 -6.28
N ALA A 80 -1.39 20.37 -6.56
CA ALA A 80 -2.06 21.30 -5.66
C ALA A 80 -3.53 20.92 -5.42
N GLY A 81 -4.18 20.29 -6.40
CA GLY A 81 -5.54 19.74 -6.28
C GLY A 81 -5.66 18.54 -5.33
N SER A 82 -4.56 17.94 -4.87
CA SER A 82 -4.59 16.86 -3.88
C SER A 82 -4.50 17.35 -2.43
N LYS A 83 -4.32 18.66 -2.20
CA LYS A 83 -4.36 19.26 -0.84
C LYS A 83 -5.73 18.99 -0.21
N ILE A 84 -5.70 18.42 0.99
CA ILE A 84 -6.87 18.32 1.86
C ILE A 84 -6.90 19.51 2.83
N SER A 85 -5.72 20.02 3.20
CA SER A 85 -5.55 21.22 4.02
C SER A 85 -4.40 22.08 3.48
N GLU A 86 -4.37 23.35 3.85
CA GLU A 86 -3.19 24.19 3.61
C GLU A 86 -2.00 23.73 4.46
N PRO A 87 -0.76 24.04 4.05
CA PRO A 87 0.42 23.75 4.85
C PRO A 87 0.41 24.50 6.19
N GLU A 88 0.82 23.82 7.26
CA GLU A 88 0.89 24.39 8.61
C GLU A 88 2.29 24.16 9.20
N VAL A 89 2.90 25.19 9.77
CA VAL A 89 4.17 25.06 10.50
C VAL A 89 3.94 24.31 11.80
N VAL A 90 4.65 23.20 12.00
CA VAL A 90 4.45 22.28 13.12
C VAL A 90 5.67 22.11 14.03
N GLY A 91 6.78 22.76 13.68
CA GLY A 91 7.99 22.74 14.48
C GLY A 91 9.19 23.22 13.68
N GLU A 92 10.37 22.95 14.22
CA GLU A 92 11.65 23.42 13.68
C GLU A 92 12.68 22.29 13.76
N CYS A 93 13.65 22.31 12.84
CA CYS A 93 14.84 21.48 12.90
C CYS A 93 15.86 22.02 13.93
N ASP A 94 16.89 21.25 14.27
CA ASP A 94 17.92 21.65 15.25
C ASP A 94 18.68 22.94 14.84
N ASN A 95 18.69 23.28 13.55
CA ASN A 95 19.25 24.51 13.00
C ASN A 95 18.25 25.70 12.95
N GLY A 96 17.04 25.53 13.50
CA GLY A 96 15.98 26.53 13.49
C GLY A 96 15.15 26.60 12.20
N GLU A 97 15.37 25.71 11.24
CA GLU A 97 14.59 25.73 9.99
C GLU A 97 13.14 25.24 10.24
N PRO A 98 12.10 26.04 9.89
CA PRO A 98 10.72 25.65 10.11
C PRO A 98 10.31 24.44 9.27
N ILE A 99 9.48 23.57 9.85
CA ILE A 99 8.91 22.39 9.19
C ILE A 99 7.41 22.60 9.04
N ILE A 100 6.91 22.45 7.82
CA ILE A 100 5.48 22.39 7.51
C ILE A 100 4.99 20.94 7.47
N LYS A 101 3.73 20.72 7.85
CA LYS A 101 2.95 19.52 7.50
C LYS A 101 1.97 19.84 6.38
N LEU A 102 1.66 18.85 5.55
CA LEU A 102 0.61 18.89 4.54
C LEU A 102 -0.19 17.58 4.56
N PHE A 103 -1.51 17.71 4.63
CA PHE A 103 -2.43 16.58 4.46
C PHE A 103 -2.95 16.56 3.02
N HIS A 104 -2.77 15.44 2.32
CA HIS A 104 -3.07 15.35 0.89
C HIS A 104 -3.44 13.92 0.45
N TYR A 105 -4.01 13.78 -0.75
CA TYR A 105 -4.13 12.50 -1.45
C TYR A 105 -2.91 12.24 -2.35
#